data_AF-A0A920HPX6-F1
#
_entry.id   AF-A0A920HPX6-F1
#
_cell.length_a   1.000
_cell.length_b   1.000
_cell.length_c   1.000
_cell.angle_alpha   90.00
_cell.angle_beta   90.00
_cell.angle_gamma   90.00
#
_symmetry.space_group_name_H-M   'P 1'
#
loop_
_entity.id
_entity.type
_entity.pdbx_description
1 polymer ?
#
loop_
_entity_poly.entity_id
_entity_poly.type
_entity_poly.pdbx_seq_one_letter_code
_entity_poly.pdbx_strand_id
1 'polypeptide(L)'
;MLKNLGCQKRKVQLVGDDIREGLTCVLSIKVADPKFSSQTKDKLVSSEVRPVVESLVNDALSEWFENIPVKLKILSVKLLKAAAARMQQEKPESLQEEKVLRCFIFTR
;
A
#
# COMPACT_ATOMS: atom_id res chain seq x y z
N MET A 1 2.03 -16.74 5.47
CA MET A 1 0.71 -16.40 6.05
C MET A 1 -0.36 -15.92 5.04
N LEU A 2 -0.02 -15.52 3.81
CA LEU A 2 -0.99 -15.01 2.81
C LEU A 2 -1.67 -16.07 1.91
N LYS A 3 -1.42 -17.36 2.10
CA LYS A 3 -1.92 -18.44 1.20
C LYS A 3 -3.37 -18.89 1.46
N ASN A 4 -3.99 -18.49 2.58
CA ASN A 4 -5.24 -19.11 3.05
C ASN A 4 -6.47 -18.19 3.07
N LEU A 5 -6.42 -17.02 2.44
CA LEU A 5 -7.63 -16.21 2.20
C LEU A 5 -8.16 -16.59 0.81
N GLY A 6 -9.29 -17.30 0.77
CA GLY A 6 -9.98 -17.81 -0.42
C GLY A 6 -10.54 -16.74 -1.36
N CYS A 7 -9.77 -15.70 -1.65
CA CYS A 7 -9.99 -14.76 -2.74
C CYS A 7 -9.23 -15.28 -3.96
N GLN A 8 -9.98 -15.70 -4.99
CA GLN A 8 -9.43 -16.33 -6.18
C GLN A 8 -8.38 -15.45 -6.88
N LYS A 9 -7.17 -15.99 -7.00
CA LYS A 9 -6.27 -15.96 -8.18
C LYS A 9 -6.17 -14.65 -9.00
N ARG A 10 -6.27 -13.49 -8.39
CA ARG A 10 -5.62 -12.29 -8.95
C ARG A 10 -4.37 -12.07 -8.13
N LYS A 11 -3.20 -12.33 -8.74
CA LYS A 11 -1.91 -11.87 -8.21
C LYS A 11 -1.91 -10.34 -8.28
N VAL A 12 -2.65 -9.70 -7.38
CA VAL A 12 -2.57 -8.27 -7.17
C VAL A 12 -1.21 -8.04 -6.50
N GLN A 13 -0.30 -7.41 -7.24
CA GLN A 13 0.99 -7.01 -6.68
C GLN A 13 0.74 -5.82 -5.76
N LEU A 14 0.94 -6.04 -4.46
CA LEU A 14 0.92 -4.96 -3.48
C LEU A 14 2.22 -4.18 -3.61
N VAL A 15 2.10 -2.86 -3.75
CA VAL A 15 3.24 -1.93 -3.79
C VAL A 15 3.32 -1.22 -2.43
N GLY A 16 4.50 -0.74 -2.07
CA GLY A 16 4.72 -0.04 -0.80
C GLY A 16 3.79 1.17 -0.58
N ASP A 17 3.34 1.82 -1.65
CA ASP A 17 2.37 2.93 -1.56
C ASP A 17 0.99 2.48 -1.09
N ASP A 18 0.50 1.32 -1.56
CA ASP A 18 -0.79 0.76 -1.11
C ASP A 18 -0.77 0.44 0.40
N ILE A 19 0.42 0.13 0.93
CA ILE A 19 0.63 -0.16 2.34
C ILE A 19 0.70 1.13 3.14
N ARG A 20 1.34 2.18 2.61
CA ARG A 20 1.45 3.49 3.27
C ARG A 20 0.13 4.27 3.28
N GLU A 21 -0.79 3.95 2.37
CA GLU A 21 -2.10 4.59 2.31
C GLU A 21 -2.92 4.32 3.59
N GLY A 22 -3.15 5.38 4.38
CA GLY A 22 -3.88 5.29 5.65
C GLY A 22 -3.06 4.80 6.84
N LEU A 23 -1.73 4.67 6.70
CA LEU A 23 -0.83 4.49 7.84
C LEU A 23 -0.38 5.84 8.39
N THR A 24 -0.55 6.03 9.70
CA THR A 24 0.05 7.13 10.45
C THR A 24 1.02 6.52 11.45
N CYS A 25 2.29 6.88 11.35
CA CYS A 25 3.33 6.44 12.27
C CYS A 25 4.15 7.62 12.77
N VAL A 26 4.62 7.51 14.01
CA VAL A 26 5.56 8.45 14.61
C VAL A 26 6.83 7.67 14.93
N LEU A 27 7.96 8.13 14.40
CA LEU A 27 9.26 7.50 14.62
C LEU A 27 10.15 8.47 15.38
N SER A 28 10.56 8.06 16.59
CA SER A 28 11.50 8.80 17.42
C SER A 28 12.73 7.94 17.64
N ILE A 29 13.91 8.45 17.26
CA ILE A 29 15.17 7.72 17.36
C ILE A 29 16.17 8.61 18.10
N LYS A 30 16.85 8.02 19.08
CA LYS A 30 17.97 8.66 19.77
C LYS A 30 19.28 8.09 19.23
N VAL A 31 20.11 8.94 18.64
CA VAL A 31 21.40 8.57 18.04
C VAL A 31 22.50 9.40 18.70
N ALA A 32 23.63 8.78 19.01
CA ALA A 32 24.75 9.46 19.67
C ALA A 32 25.49 10.45 18.75
N ASP A 33 25.68 10.09 17.47
CA ASP A 33 26.31 10.96 16.46
C ASP A 33 25.44 11.06 15.17
N PRO A 34 24.39 11.90 15.17
CA PRO A 34 23.47 12.00 14.04
C PRO A 34 24.06 12.84 12.90
N LYS A 35 24.27 12.22 11.74
CA LYS A 35 24.69 12.89 10.50
C LYS A 35 23.48 13.28 9.66
N PHE A 36 23.30 14.57 9.38
CA PHE A 36 22.22 15.11 8.54
C PHE A 36 22.76 15.66 7.22
N SER A 37 21.95 15.63 6.16
CA SER A 37 22.35 16.14 4.83
C SER A 37 22.36 17.67 4.76
N SER A 38 21.58 18.34 5.59
CA SER A 38 21.35 19.78 5.56
C SER A 38 21.47 20.39 6.95
N GLN A 39 21.78 21.68 6.99
CA GLN A 39 21.78 22.46 8.23
C GLN A 39 20.39 22.54 8.87
N THR A 40 19.33 22.49 8.06
CA THR A 40 17.91 22.39 8.46
C THR A 40 17.53 21.02 9.02
N LYS A 41 18.42 20.02 8.97
CA LYS A 41 18.22 18.65 9.52
C LYS A 41 17.04 17.89 8.90
N ASP A 42 16.76 18.09 7.60
CA ASP A 42 15.60 17.48 6.94
C ASP A 42 15.75 15.97 6.72
N LYS A 43 16.99 15.51 6.50
CA LYS A 43 17.27 14.10 6.21
C LYS A 43 18.47 13.61 7.01
N LEU A 44 18.24 12.55 7.79
CA LEU A 44 19.28 11.80 8.47
C LEU A 44 19.97 10.88 7.45
N VAL A 45 21.29 11.01 7.29
CA VAL A 45 22.14 10.22 6.39
C VAL A 45 23.06 9.28 7.19
N SER A 46 22.68 8.95 8.43
CA SER A 46 23.43 8.04 9.28
C SER A 46 23.21 6.60 8.80
N SER A 47 24.12 6.11 7.95
CA SER A 47 24.03 4.80 7.29
C SER A 47 23.91 3.63 8.27
N GLU A 48 24.44 3.76 9.48
CA GLU A 48 24.40 2.73 10.52
C GLU A 48 23.03 2.60 11.19
N VAL A 49 22.22 3.67 11.19
CA VAL A 49 20.94 3.70 11.92
C VAL A 49 19.84 2.98 11.14
N ARG A 50 19.88 3.06 9.81
CA ARG A 50 18.86 2.46 8.93
C ARG A 50 18.68 0.95 9.13
N PRO A 51 19.72 0.10 9.04
CA PRO A 51 19.53 -1.35 9.18
C PRO A 51 19.05 -1.74 10.58
N VAL A 52 19.47 -1.01 11.62
CA VAL A 52 19.04 -1.26 13.00
C VAL A 52 17.54 -0.99 13.16
N VAL A 53 17.07 0.15 12.67
CA VAL A 53 15.64 0.50 12.74
C VAL A 53 14.79 -0.45 11.89
N GLU A 54 15.25 -0.79 10.68
CA GLU A 54 14.54 -1.74 9.80
C GLU A 54 14.42 -3.12 10.45
N SER A 55 15.46 -3.64 11.09
CA SER A 55 15.41 -4.92 11.82
C SER A 55 14.42 -4.88 12.97
N LEU A 56 14.53 -3.87 13.84
CA LEU A 56 13.66 -3.75 15.02
C LEU A 56 12.18 -3.60 14.65
N VAL A 57 11.89 -2.82 13.60
CA VAL A 57 10.52 -2.63 13.12
C VAL A 57 9.99 -3.93 12.51
N ASN A 58 10.80 -4.67 11.75
CA ASN A 58 10.39 -5.95 11.18
C ASN A 58 10.07 -6.99 12.27
N ASP A 59 10.90 -7.07 13.31
CA ASP A 59 10.69 -8.02 14.41
C ASP A 59 9.41 -7.67 15.19
N ALA A 60 9.26 -6.40 15.58
CA ALA A 60 8.08 -5.93 16.31
C ALA A 60 6.78 -6.06 15.50
N LEU A 61 6.83 -5.79 14.19
CA LEU A 61 5.66 -5.97 13.31
C LEU A 61 5.31 -7.45 13.15
N SER A 62 6.32 -8.33 13.00
CA SER A 62 6.12 -9.77 12.93
C SER A 62 5.40 -10.29 14.18
N GLU A 63 5.89 -9.91 15.36
CA GLU A 63 5.27 -10.27 16.64
C GLU A 63 3.85 -9.69 16.78
N TRP A 64 3.64 -8.44 16.40
CA TRP A 64 2.33 -7.81 16.46
C TRP A 64 1.30 -8.51 15.56
N PHE A 65 1.73 -8.95 14.38
CA PHE A 65 0.90 -9.71 13.45
C PHE A 65 0.50 -11.08 14.01
N GLU A 66 1.41 -11.78 14.68
CA GLU A 66 1.10 -13.07 15.32
C GLU A 66 0.09 -12.92 16.47
N ASN A 67 0.21 -11.84 17.24
CA ASN A 67 -0.64 -11.60 18.41
C ASN A 67 -2.07 -11.16 18.08
N ILE A 68 -2.35 -10.64 16.86
CA ILE A 68 -3.68 -10.12 16.52
C ILE A 68 -4.18 -10.55 15.13
N PRO A 69 -4.60 -11.83 14.95
CA PRO A 69 -5.02 -12.37 13.66
C PRO A 69 -6.31 -11.74 13.10
N VAL A 70 -7.17 -11.17 13.94
CA VAL A 70 -8.42 -10.52 13.50
C VAL A 70 -8.13 -9.17 12.84
N LYS A 71 -7.25 -8.35 13.42
CA LYS A 71 -6.88 -7.03 12.85
C LYS A 71 -6.14 -7.21 11.53
N LEU A 72 -5.32 -8.25 11.42
CA LEU A 72 -4.64 -8.64 10.18
C LEU A 72 -5.61 -8.85 9.01
N LYS A 73 -6.72 -9.56 9.22
CA LYS A 73 -7.72 -9.78 8.15
C LYS A 73 -8.34 -8.47 7.69
N ILE A 74 -8.67 -7.57 8.62
CA ILE A 74 -9.23 -6.25 8.31
C ILE A 74 -8.22 -5.42 7.50
N LEU A 75 -6.95 -5.40 7.94
CA LEU A 75 -5.87 -4.71 7.23
C LEU A 75 -5.69 -5.27 5.81
N SER A 76 -5.68 -6.60 5.68
CA SER A 76 -5.55 -7.29 4.38
C SER A 76 -6.66 -6.89 3.41
N VAL A 77 -7.90 -6.78 3.87
CA VAL A 77 -9.04 -6.34 3.06
C VAL A 77 -8.88 -4.88 2.64
N LYS A 78 -8.39 -4.00 3.52
CA LYS A 78 -8.12 -2.59 3.18
C LYS A 78 -7.01 -2.47 2.13
N LEU A 79 -5.91 -3.22 2.28
CA LEU A 79 -4.80 -3.25 1.31
C LEU A 79 -5.27 -3.73 -0.06
N LEU A 80 -6.09 -4.78 -0.12
CA LEU A 80 -6.67 -5.26 -1.37
C LEU A 80 -7.59 -4.22 -2.02
N LYS A 81 -8.34 -3.45 -1.22
CA LYS A 81 -9.18 -2.36 -1.72
C LYS A 81 -8.34 -1.21 -2.29
N ALA A 82 -7.28 -0.80 -1.60
CA ALA A 82 -6.36 0.24 -2.08
C ALA A 82 -5.70 -0.18 -3.40
N ALA A 83 -5.15 -1.40 -3.46
CA ALA A 83 -4.54 -1.93 -4.67
C ALA A 83 -5.55 -2.09 -5.83
N ALA A 84 -6.80 -2.46 -5.54
CA ALA A 84 -7.86 -2.50 -6.54
C ALA A 84 -8.27 -1.10 -7.02
N ALA A 85 -8.29 -0.10 -6.14
CA ALA A 85 -8.57 1.30 -6.49
C ALA A 85 -7.49 1.85 -7.43
N ARG A 86 -6.20 1.60 -7.15
CA ARG A 86 -5.11 1.95 -8.08
C ARG A 86 -5.31 1.33 -9.47
N MET A 87 -5.57 0.02 -9.54
CA MET A 87 -5.80 -0.66 -10.84
C MET A 87 -7.03 -0.14 -11.59
N GLN A 88 -8.01 0.41 -10.88
CA GLN A 88 -9.18 1.07 -11.50
C GLN A 88 -8.83 2.45 -12.02
N GLN A 89 -7.98 3.21 -11.33
CA GLN A 89 -7.51 4.53 -11.76
C GLN A 89 -6.50 4.44 -12.91
N GLU A 90 -5.69 3.38 -12.96
CA GLU A 90 -4.78 3.10 -14.09
C GLU A 90 -5.50 2.55 -15.32
N LYS A 91 -6.81 2.26 -15.25
CA LYS A 91 -7.58 1.84 -16.41
C LYS A 91 -7.78 3.07 -17.30
N PRO A 92 -7.15 3.15 -18.49
CA PRO A 92 -7.38 4.28 -19.38
C PRO A 92 -8.86 4.31 -19.75
N GLU A 93 -9.45 5.49 -19.63
CA GLU A 93 -10.81 5.79 -20.02
C GLU A 93 -10.92 5.71 -21.56
N SER A 94 -11.01 4.50 -22.12
CA SER A 94 -11.15 4.27 -23.56
C SER A 94 -12.35 3.39 -23.92
N LEU A 95 -13.39 3.39 -23.08
CA LEU A 95 -14.68 2.74 -23.38
C LEU A 95 -15.84 3.64 -22.91
N GLN A 96 -15.82 4.90 -23.32
CA GLN A 96 -17.03 5.69 -23.50
C GLN A 96 -17.21 5.92 -25.01
N GLU A 97 -17.32 4.84 -25.79
CA GLU A 97 -18.00 4.97 -27.08
C GLU A 97 -19.50 5.02 -26.75
N GLU A 98 -20.06 6.22 -26.87
CA GLU A 98 -21.49 6.47 -26.74
C GLU A 98 -22.27 5.45 -27.57
N LYS A 99 -23.09 4.64 -26.90
CA LYS A 99 -24.13 3.87 -27.58
C LYS A 99 -25.16 4.86 -28.11
N VAL A 100 -24.91 5.42 -29.28
CA VAL A 100 -25.97 6.05 -30.07
C VAL A 100 -26.85 4.89 -30.57
N LEU A 101 -27.87 4.55 -29.79
CA LEU A 101 -29.00 3.75 -30.24
C LEU A 101 -29.73 4.56 -31.32
N ARG A 102 -29.19 4.57 -32.55
CA ARG A 102 -29.95 4.92 -33.74
C ARG A 102 -30.85 3.73 -34.02
N CYS A 103 -32.03 3.74 -33.43
CA CYS A 103 -33.09 2.82 -33.79
C CYS A 103 -33.47 3.13 -35.24
N PHE A 104 -32.94 2.33 -36.16
CA PHE A 104 -33.53 2.11 -37.47
C PHE A 104 -34.94 1.56 -37.25
N ILE A 105 -35.96 2.41 -37.36
CA ILE A 105 -37.28 1.95 -37.78
C ILE A 105 -37.53 2.56 -39.15
N PHE A 106 -37.21 1.74 -40.14
CA PHE A 106 -37.65 1.89 -41.51
C PHE A 106 -39.10 1.37 -41.56
N THR A 107 -40.08 2.21 -41.85
CA THR A 107 -41.33 1.79 -42.51
C THR A 107 -42.09 3.01 -43.04
N ARG A 108 -42.04 3.15 -44.37
CA ARG A 108 -42.78 4.04 -45.30
C ARG A 108 -42.67 5.56 -45.13
#